data_AF-A0A9N9CI04-F1
#
_entry.id   AF-A0A9N9CI04-F1
#
_cell.length_a   1.000
_cell.length_b   1.000
_cell.length_c   1.000
_cell.angle_alpha   90.00
_cell.angle_beta   90.00
_cell.angle_gamma   90.00
#
_symmetry.space_group_name_H-M   'P 1'
#
loop_
_entity.id
_entity.type
_entity.pdbx_description
1 polymer ?
#
loop_
_entity_poly.entity_id
_entity_poly.type
_entity_poly.pdbx_seq_one_letter_code
_entity_poly.pdbx_strand_id
1 'polypeptide(L)'
;MSGRTRFSTMTSSPSIESKKISSHTDSAANNQSFSAPPTNHQRYKDLLIFEERLKQNLNQLRKRSHKYEAFLGFICLSLPMLLYAVFIHKNENPTFQFFSKLLLFIAVITLAMFFMKNIYAEKVRVASKFVPQCNRVLRQFNMHFNVNGGEIVFYKKVPKKFQEGFEKYRKMYYTKKNQRAKEKEEKET
;
A
#
# COMPACT_ATOMS: atom_id res chain seq x y z
N MET A 1 66.48 -20.66 41.10
CA MET A 1 65.99 -20.27 39.75
C MET A 1 65.30 -18.92 39.89
N SER A 2 66.03 -17.85 39.57
CA SER A 2 65.87 -17.05 38.34
C SER A 2 64.46 -16.48 38.21
N GLY A 3 64.22 -15.18 38.14
CA GLY A 3 65.10 -14.04 37.86
C GLY A 3 64.16 -12.95 37.33
N ARG A 4 64.05 -11.84 38.06
CA ARG A 4 63.18 -10.71 37.75
C ARG A 4 63.98 -9.74 36.89
N THR A 5 63.62 -9.58 35.62
CA THR A 5 64.27 -8.61 34.72
C THR A 5 63.34 -7.42 34.48
N ARG A 6 63.78 -6.26 34.98
CA ARG A 6 63.31 -4.91 34.61
C ARG A 6 63.70 -4.61 33.16
N PHE A 7 62.96 -3.73 32.49
CA PHE A 7 63.59 -2.72 31.64
C PHE A 7 62.74 -1.43 31.60
N SER A 8 63.45 -0.32 31.53
CA SER A 8 63.03 1.02 31.93
C SER A 8 62.86 1.97 30.74
N THR A 9 62.06 3.03 30.98
CA THR A 9 62.23 4.44 30.55
C THR A 9 62.42 4.80 29.07
N MET A 10 61.62 5.76 28.59
CA MET A 10 61.98 7.19 28.39
C MET A 10 60.81 7.89 27.66
N THR A 11 60.16 8.93 28.21
CA THR A 11 60.44 10.38 27.99
C THR A 11 60.65 10.70 26.50
N SER A 12 59.97 11.62 25.81
CA SER A 12 59.59 12.99 26.16
C SER A 12 58.96 13.64 24.91
N SER A 13 57.98 14.52 25.08
CA SER A 13 57.49 15.45 24.05
C SER A 13 58.56 16.47 23.64
N PRO A 14 58.58 16.89 22.36
CA PRO A 14 58.37 18.30 22.00
C PRO A 14 57.62 18.38 20.63
N SER A 15 57.18 19.47 20.02
CA SER A 15 57.21 20.92 20.19
C SER A 15 56.23 21.50 19.16
N ILE A 16 55.74 22.70 19.44
CA ILE A 16 54.88 23.55 18.60
C ILE A 16 55.53 23.83 17.25
N GLU A 17 54.79 23.68 16.14
CA GLU A 17 55.07 24.40 14.90
C GLU A 17 53.80 25.14 14.44
N SER A 18 53.90 26.46 14.46
CA SER A 18 52.87 27.40 14.04
C SER A 18 53.22 27.88 12.64
N LYS A 19 52.36 27.63 11.65
CA LYS A 19 52.45 28.29 10.34
C LYS A 19 51.12 28.92 9.98
N LYS A 20 51.05 30.24 10.23
CA LYS A 20 50.04 31.19 9.74
C LYS A 20 50.43 31.64 8.33
N ILE A 21 49.46 32.18 7.56
CA ILE A 21 49.49 32.82 6.21
C ILE A 21 48.84 31.86 5.16
N SER A 22 47.78 32.19 4.40
CA SER A 22 47.07 33.43 4.09
C SER A 22 45.60 33.15 3.71
N SER A 23 44.80 34.20 3.79
CA SER A 23 43.38 34.36 3.47
C SER A 23 42.92 33.85 2.10
N HIS A 24 41.80 33.12 2.08
CA HIS A 24 40.73 33.32 1.11
C HIS A 24 39.40 33.40 1.86
N THR A 25 38.80 34.59 1.83
CA THR A 25 37.38 34.83 2.06
C THR A 25 36.56 33.87 1.21
N ASP A 26 35.70 33.08 1.85
CA ASP A 26 34.37 32.78 1.31
C ASP A 26 33.40 32.50 2.45
N SER A 27 32.46 33.42 2.55
CA SER A 27 31.29 33.38 3.41
C SER A 27 30.45 32.15 3.12
N ALA A 28 30.36 31.23 4.07
CA ALA A 28 29.26 30.27 4.12
C ALA A 28 28.97 29.95 5.58
N ALA A 29 28.27 30.89 6.24
CA ALA A 29 27.47 30.61 7.40
C ALA A 29 26.57 29.41 7.06
N ASN A 30 26.90 28.25 7.64
CA ASN A 30 26.07 27.06 7.64
C ASN A 30 24.84 27.35 8.51
N ASN A 31 23.94 28.16 7.97
CA ASN A 31 22.56 28.23 8.43
C ASN A 31 21.94 26.89 8.05
N GLN A 32 21.92 25.97 9.02
CA GLN A 32 20.89 24.95 9.07
C GLN A 32 19.57 25.66 8.80
N SER A 33 19.02 25.41 7.62
CA SER A 33 17.72 25.88 7.21
C SER A 33 16.71 25.19 8.12
N PHE A 34 16.40 25.85 9.25
CA PHE A 34 15.12 25.68 9.93
C PHE A 34 14.07 25.92 8.86
N SER A 35 13.57 24.83 8.25
CA SER A 35 12.70 24.90 7.11
C SER A 35 11.49 25.73 7.52
N ALA A 36 11.27 26.86 6.85
CA ALA A 36 10.05 27.65 7.01
C ALA A 36 8.84 26.69 6.99
N PRO A 37 7.80 26.94 7.82
CA PRO A 37 6.66 26.05 7.89
C PRO A 37 6.12 25.80 6.48
N PRO A 38 5.81 24.54 6.11
CA PRO A 38 5.36 24.21 4.78
C PRO A 38 4.19 25.12 4.41
N THR A 39 4.29 25.78 3.25
CA THR A 39 3.22 26.63 2.75
C THR A 39 1.92 25.81 2.74
N ASN A 40 0.79 26.45 3.06
CA ASN A 40 -0.51 25.76 3.16
C ASN A 40 -0.79 24.88 1.93
N HIS A 41 -0.34 25.31 0.75
CA HIS A 41 -0.39 24.54 -0.50
C HIS A 41 0.35 23.20 -0.44
N GLN A 42 1.60 23.15 0.03
CA GLN A 42 2.37 21.89 0.12
C GLN A 42 1.70 20.92 1.07
N ARG A 43 1.17 21.42 2.20
CA ARG A 43 0.45 20.61 3.18
C ARG A 43 -0.82 19.99 2.58
N TYR A 44 -1.57 20.74 1.79
CA TYR A 44 -2.74 20.22 1.08
C TYR A 44 -2.38 19.19 0.01
N LYS A 45 -1.28 19.44 -0.73
CA LYS A 45 -0.75 18.52 -1.73
C LYS A 45 -0.35 17.19 -1.12
N ASP A 46 0.42 17.19 -0.04
CA ASP A 46 0.88 15.98 0.65
C ASP A 46 -0.29 15.16 1.19
N LEU A 47 -1.31 15.84 1.71
CA LEU A 47 -2.50 15.19 2.25
C LEU A 47 -3.35 14.54 1.17
N LEU A 48 -3.45 15.18 0.00
CA LEU A 48 -4.13 14.61 -1.15
C LEU A 48 -3.36 13.43 -1.76
N ILE A 49 -2.03 13.51 -1.80
CA ILE A 49 -1.17 12.38 -2.20
C ILE A 49 -1.35 11.20 -1.24
N PHE A 50 -1.41 11.48 0.06
CA PHE A 50 -1.64 10.47 1.08
C PHE A 50 -3.00 9.78 0.91
N GLU A 51 -4.06 10.55 0.66
CA GLU A 51 -5.39 10.02 0.33
C GLU A 51 -5.36 9.10 -0.89
N GLU A 52 -4.72 9.54 -1.97
CA GLU A 52 -4.62 8.74 -3.20
C GLU A 52 -3.83 7.45 -2.96
N ARG A 53 -2.75 7.49 -2.15
CA ARG A 53 -1.99 6.29 -1.76
C ARG A 53 -2.81 5.30 -0.93
N LEU A 54 -3.63 5.79 0.01
CA LEU A 54 -4.54 4.94 0.79
C LEU A 54 -5.56 4.27 -0.11
N LYS A 55 -6.16 5.03 -1.04
CA LYS A 55 -7.11 4.54 -2.02
C LYS A 55 -6.49 3.50 -2.95
N GLN A 56 -5.28 3.75 -3.44
CA GLN A 56 -4.53 2.81 -4.26
C GLN A 56 -4.22 1.52 -3.52
N ASN A 57 -3.75 1.60 -2.26
CA ASN A 57 -3.49 0.41 -1.45
C ASN A 57 -4.78 -0.41 -1.23
N LEU A 58 -5.88 0.25 -0.85
CA LEU A 58 -7.18 -0.42 -0.67
C LEU A 58 -7.61 -1.14 -1.96
N ASN A 59 -7.49 -0.48 -3.11
CA ASN A 59 -7.91 -1.04 -4.38
C ASN A 59 -7.01 -2.20 -4.83
N GLN A 60 -5.70 -2.14 -4.55
CA GLN A 60 -4.79 -3.27 -4.79
C GLN A 60 -5.16 -4.49 -3.93
N LEU A 61 -5.54 -4.27 -2.67
CA LEU A 61 -6.02 -5.34 -1.79
C LEU A 61 -7.30 -5.99 -2.34
N ARG A 62 -8.26 -5.19 -2.82
CA ARG A 62 -9.51 -5.68 -3.44
C ARG A 62 -9.30 -6.37 -4.80
N LYS A 63 -8.41 -5.84 -5.65
CA LYS A 63 -8.13 -6.46 -6.96
C LYS A 63 -7.46 -7.83 -6.82
N ARG A 64 -6.63 -7.99 -5.78
CA ARG A 64 -6.04 -9.30 -5.44
C ARG A 64 -7.10 -10.30 -4.99
N SER A 65 -8.23 -9.89 -4.39
CA SER A 65 -9.28 -10.82 -3.95
C SER A 65 -10.26 -11.22 -5.06
N HIS A 66 -10.51 -10.36 -6.05
CA HIS A 66 -11.57 -10.61 -7.06
C HIS A 66 -11.27 -11.78 -8.02
N LYS A 67 -9.99 -12.02 -8.36
CA LYS A 67 -9.59 -13.15 -9.24
C LYS A 67 -9.99 -14.51 -8.66
N TYR A 68 -9.99 -14.60 -7.34
CA TYR A 68 -10.29 -15.82 -6.59
C TYR A 68 -11.79 -16.08 -6.48
N GLU A 69 -12.59 -15.02 -6.40
CA GLU A 69 -14.05 -15.07 -6.39
C GLU A 69 -14.59 -15.57 -7.73
N ALA A 70 -14.02 -15.09 -8.86
CA ALA A 70 -14.37 -15.58 -10.19
C ALA A 70 -14.03 -17.07 -10.37
N PHE A 71 -12.87 -17.51 -9.87
CA PHE A 71 -12.48 -18.92 -9.91
C PHE A 71 -13.39 -19.81 -9.05
N LEU A 72 -13.76 -19.35 -7.85
CA LEU A 72 -14.72 -20.06 -7.01
C LEU A 72 -16.09 -20.15 -7.70
N GLY A 73 -16.56 -19.05 -8.27
CA GLY A 73 -17.83 -19.00 -9.00
C GLY A 73 -17.84 -20.00 -10.17
N PHE A 74 -16.74 -20.10 -10.91
CA PHE A 74 -16.57 -21.07 -11.99
C PHE A 74 -16.64 -22.53 -11.48
N ILE A 75 -15.98 -22.85 -10.35
CA ILE A 75 -16.07 -24.19 -9.76
C ILE A 75 -17.49 -24.47 -9.24
N CYS A 76 -18.13 -23.48 -8.61
CA CYS A 76 -19.49 -23.60 -8.09
C CYS A 76 -20.53 -23.82 -9.21
N LEU A 77 -20.36 -23.19 -10.37
CA LEU A 77 -21.23 -23.35 -11.53
C LEU A 77 -20.94 -24.64 -12.30
N SER A 78 -19.68 -25.06 -12.39
CA SER A 78 -19.30 -26.30 -13.08
C SER A 78 -19.72 -27.55 -12.31
N LEU A 79 -19.78 -27.53 -10.98
CA LEU A 79 -20.25 -28.65 -10.15
C LEU A 79 -21.65 -29.18 -10.50
N PRO A 80 -22.74 -28.37 -10.47
CA PRO A 80 -24.07 -28.85 -10.82
C PRO A 80 -24.16 -29.25 -12.29
N MET A 81 -23.43 -28.59 -13.19
CA MET A 81 -23.38 -28.95 -14.61
C MET A 81 -22.75 -30.34 -14.82
N LEU A 82 -21.63 -30.62 -14.15
CA LEU A 82 -20.98 -31.93 -14.21
C LEU A 82 -21.81 -33.02 -13.52
N LEU A 83 -22.47 -32.71 -12.41
CA LEU A 83 -23.40 -33.64 -11.75
C LEU A 83 -24.58 -33.99 -12.68
N TYR A 84 -25.18 -33.01 -13.35
CA TYR A 84 -26.23 -33.26 -14.34
C TYR A 84 -25.73 -34.15 -15.49
N ALA A 85 -24.54 -33.87 -16.01
CA ALA A 85 -23.91 -34.65 -17.08
C ALA A 85 -23.57 -36.10 -16.65
N VAL A 86 -23.26 -36.35 -15.38
CA VAL A 86 -22.94 -37.71 -14.88
C VAL A 86 -24.20 -38.50 -14.49
N PHE A 87 -25.21 -37.86 -13.91
CA PHE A 87 -26.38 -38.55 -13.34
C PHE A 87 -27.56 -38.68 -14.32
N ILE A 88 -27.85 -37.66 -15.13
CA ILE A 88 -29.03 -37.62 -16.00
C ILE A 88 -28.67 -37.95 -17.46
N HIS A 89 -27.50 -37.51 -17.92
CA HIS A 89 -27.08 -37.74 -19.30
C HIS A 89 -26.50 -39.14 -19.49
N LYS A 90 -27.36 -40.13 -19.74
CA LYS A 90 -26.98 -41.49 -20.14
C LYS A 90 -26.50 -41.50 -21.60
N ASN A 91 -25.27 -41.04 -21.84
CA ASN A 91 -24.64 -41.06 -23.16
C ASN A 91 -24.06 -42.45 -23.45
N GLU A 92 -24.24 -42.97 -24.66
CA GLU A 92 -23.75 -44.29 -25.10
C GLU A 92 -22.23 -44.35 -25.21
N ASN A 93 -21.54 -43.20 -25.25
CA ASN A 93 -20.08 -43.11 -25.33
C ASN A 93 -19.43 -43.32 -23.95
N PRO A 94 -18.77 -44.48 -23.68
CA PRO A 94 -18.16 -44.77 -22.39
C PRO A 94 -17.01 -43.81 -22.04
N THR A 95 -16.31 -43.30 -23.05
CA THR A 95 -15.22 -42.34 -22.92
C THR A 95 -15.71 -41.03 -22.28
N PHE A 96 -16.84 -40.48 -22.75
CA PHE A 96 -17.39 -39.23 -22.23
C PHE A 96 -17.78 -39.38 -20.74
N GLN A 97 -18.39 -40.50 -20.37
CA GLN A 97 -18.73 -40.77 -18.96
C GLN A 97 -17.49 -40.86 -18.06
N PHE A 98 -16.42 -41.52 -18.52
CA PHE A 98 -15.17 -41.59 -17.78
C PHE A 98 -14.56 -40.20 -17.57
N PHE A 99 -14.49 -39.38 -18.63
CA PHE A 99 -14.00 -38.00 -18.55
C PHE A 99 -14.84 -37.14 -17.60
N SER A 100 -16.16 -37.19 -17.67
CA SER A 100 -17.03 -36.42 -16.77
C SER A 100 -16.87 -36.84 -15.30
N LYS A 101 -16.73 -38.14 -15.01
CA LYS A 101 -16.46 -38.64 -13.65
C LYS A 101 -15.07 -38.25 -13.14
N LEU A 102 -14.05 -38.32 -14.00
CA LEU A 102 -12.69 -37.87 -13.67
C LEU A 102 -12.67 -36.36 -13.38
N LEU A 103 -13.36 -35.57 -14.22
CA LEU A 103 -13.44 -34.12 -14.06
C LEU A 103 -14.23 -33.73 -12.79
N LEU A 104 -15.29 -34.48 -12.46
CA LEU A 104 -16.02 -34.35 -11.19
C LEU A 104 -15.07 -34.60 -10.01
N PHE A 105 -14.29 -35.67 -10.02
CA PHE A 105 -13.35 -35.98 -8.94
C PHE A 105 -12.29 -34.88 -8.76
N ILE A 106 -11.71 -34.39 -9.87
CA ILE A 106 -10.76 -33.27 -9.86
C ILE A 106 -11.43 -31.98 -9.33
N ALA A 107 -12.67 -31.69 -9.73
CA ALA A 107 -13.43 -30.54 -9.23
C ALA A 107 -13.69 -30.62 -7.72
N VAL A 108 -14.07 -31.80 -7.22
CA VAL A 108 -14.30 -32.04 -5.78
C VAL A 108 -13.00 -31.91 -4.98
N ILE A 109 -11.88 -32.48 -5.45
CA ILE A 109 -10.58 -32.31 -4.79
C ILE A 109 -10.16 -30.84 -4.77
N THR A 110 -10.33 -30.13 -5.88
CA THR A 110 -10.00 -28.70 -5.99
C THR A 110 -10.86 -27.87 -5.03
N LEU A 111 -12.16 -28.19 -4.92
CA LEU A 111 -13.08 -27.55 -3.98
C LEU A 111 -12.68 -27.84 -2.52
N ALA A 112 -12.33 -29.09 -2.20
CA ALA A 112 -11.86 -29.46 -0.88
C ALA A 112 -10.57 -28.71 -0.53
N MET A 113 -9.59 -28.65 -1.45
CA MET A 113 -8.38 -27.84 -1.28
C MET A 113 -8.68 -26.36 -1.09
N PHE A 114 -9.71 -25.82 -1.75
CA PHE A 114 -10.14 -24.44 -1.62
C PHE A 114 -10.67 -24.13 -0.22
N PHE A 115 -11.57 -24.98 0.30
CA PHE A 115 -12.11 -24.85 1.65
C PHE A 115 -11.05 -25.09 2.72
N MET A 116 -10.25 -26.15 2.57
CA MET A 116 -9.14 -26.46 3.48
C MET A 116 -8.09 -25.37 3.50
N LYS A 117 -7.78 -24.76 2.35
CA LYS A 117 -6.82 -23.65 2.31
C LYS A 117 -7.31 -22.41 3.06
N ASN A 118 -8.62 -22.21 3.28
CA ASN A 118 -9.20 -21.09 4.05
C ASN A 118 -8.64 -19.68 3.69
N ILE A 119 -7.95 -19.54 2.56
CA ILE A 119 -7.29 -18.31 2.10
C ILE A 119 -8.34 -17.28 1.63
N TYR A 120 -9.52 -17.74 1.24
CA TYR A 120 -10.60 -16.90 0.73
C TYR A 120 -11.18 -15.99 1.82
N ALA A 121 -11.45 -16.54 3.00
CA ALA A 121 -11.86 -15.76 4.15
C ALA A 121 -10.72 -14.84 4.63
N GLU A 122 -9.48 -15.32 4.62
CA GLU A 122 -8.28 -14.55 5.01
C GLU A 122 -8.13 -13.28 4.16
N LYS A 123 -8.19 -13.39 2.84
CA LYS A 123 -7.91 -12.27 1.93
C LYS A 123 -9.05 -11.25 1.86
N VAL A 124 -10.30 -11.71 1.90
CA VAL A 124 -11.47 -10.81 2.03
C VAL A 124 -11.45 -10.10 3.38
N ARG A 125 -11.05 -10.79 4.45
CA ARG A 125 -10.91 -10.21 5.80
C ARG A 125 -9.72 -9.25 5.92
N VAL A 126 -8.64 -9.42 5.16
CA VAL A 126 -7.51 -8.47 5.13
C VAL A 126 -7.94 -7.14 4.52
N ALA A 127 -8.70 -7.16 3.42
CA ALA A 127 -9.23 -5.94 2.81
C ALA A 127 -10.19 -5.19 3.76
N SER A 128 -11.00 -5.92 4.53
CA SER A 128 -11.89 -5.31 5.52
C SER A 128 -11.17 -4.83 6.79
N LYS A 129 -10.05 -5.45 7.17
CA LYS A 129 -9.20 -5.03 8.30
C LYS A 129 -8.28 -3.85 7.99
N PHE A 130 -7.94 -3.63 6.72
CA PHE A 130 -7.03 -2.54 6.29
C PHE A 130 -7.50 -1.17 6.79
N VAL A 131 -8.78 -0.85 6.66
CA VAL A 131 -9.31 0.48 7.04
C VAL A 131 -9.32 0.69 8.56
N PRO A 132 -9.84 -0.22 9.38
CA PRO A 132 -9.70 -0.12 10.84
C PRO A 132 -8.23 0.02 11.28
N GLN A 133 -7.31 -0.68 10.63
CA GLN A 133 -5.88 -0.61 10.94
C GLN A 133 -5.28 0.77 10.59
N CYS A 134 -5.59 1.32 9.41
CA CYS A 134 -5.19 2.68 9.05
C CYS A 134 -5.82 3.71 9.99
N ASN A 135 -7.11 3.57 10.30
CA ASN A 135 -7.85 4.52 11.13
C ASN A 135 -7.32 4.61 12.56
N ARG A 136 -6.70 3.55 13.10
CA ARG A 136 -5.99 3.62 14.38
C ARG A 136 -4.85 4.64 14.35
N VAL A 137 -4.07 4.66 13.27
CA VAL A 137 -2.97 5.60 13.07
C VAL A 137 -3.51 6.98 12.70
N LEU A 138 -4.47 7.09 11.77
CA LEU A 138 -5.03 8.38 11.35
C LEU A 138 -5.70 9.15 12.51
N ARG A 139 -6.21 8.43 13.52
CA ARG A 139 -6.84 9.05 14.69
C ARG A 139 -5.88 9.94 15.47
N GLN A 140 -4.57 9.62 15.50
CA GLN A 140 -3.56 10.46 16.16
C GLN A 140 -3.41 11.82 15.46
N PHE A 141 -3.72 11.87 14.16
CA PHE A 141 -3.70 13.09 13.35
C PHE A 141 -5.07 13.77 13.25
N ASN A 142 -6.03 13.37 14.09
CA ASN A 142 -7.41 13.83 14.02
C ASN A 142 -8.05 13.66 12.62
N MET A 143 -7.76 12.54 11.97
CA MET A 143 -8.36 12.16 10.68
C MET A 143 -8.88 10.73 10.70
N HIS A 144 -9.73 10.38 9.74
CA HIS A 144 -10.07 8.99 9.44
C HIS A 144 -10.33 8.81 7.94
N PHE A 145 -10.09 7.60 7.44
CA PHE A 145 -10.29 7.24 6.05
C PHE A 145 -11.65 6.56 5.88
N ASN A 146 -12.45 7.04 4.93
CA ASN A 146 -13.74 6.47 4.60
C ASN A 146 -13.61 5.53 3.38
N VAL A 147 -14.00 4.26 3.54
CA VAL A 147 -13.99 3.25 2.46
C VAL A 147 -14.95 3.55 1.31
N ASN A 148 -16.05 4.23 1.58
CA ASN A 148 -17.12 4.44 0.61
C ASN A 148 -16.80 5.62 -0.32
N GLY A 149 -16.28 6.71 0.25
CA GLY A 149 -15.81 7.86 -0.53
C GLY A 149 -14.38 7.68 -1.07
N GLY A 150 -13.57 6.86 -0.41
CA GLY A 150 -12.12 6.83 -0.66
C GLY A 150 -11.44 8.15 -0.25
N GLU A 151 -12.07 8.92 0.63
CA GLU A 151 -11.64 10.25 1.04
C GLU A 151 -11.21 10.25 2.51
N ILE A 152 -10.28 11.16 2.84
CA ILE A 152 -9.92 11.46 4.23
C ILE A 152 -10.89 12.49 4.78
N VAL A 153 -11.41 12.22 5.98
CA VAL A 153 -12.31 13.10 6.73
C VAL A 153 -11.64 13.52 8.03
N PHE A 154 -11.79 14.78 8.40
CA PHE A 154 -11.23 15.34 9.63
C PHE A 154 -12.22 15.28 10.78
N TYR A 155 -11.72 15.08 12.00
CA TYR A 155 -12.53 15.33 13.19
C TYR A 155 -12.71 16.84 13.42
N LYS A 156 -13.75 17.19 14.18
CA LYS A 156 -14.09 18.58 14.57
C LYS A 156 -12.95 19.34 15.28
N LYS A 157 -11.93 18.63 15.78
CA LYS A 157 -10.74 19.20 16.43
C LYS A 157 -9.82 19.95 15.46
N VAL A 158 -9.90 19.67 14.16
CA VAL A 158 -9.09 20.36 13.15
C VAL A 158 -9.73 21.72 12.83
N PRO A 159 -8.96 22.83 12.79
CA PRO A 159 -9.51 24.16 12.51
C PRO A 159 -10.30 24.22 11.19
N LYS A 160 -11.49 24.84 11.20
CA LYS A 160 -12.36 24.95 10.01
C LYS A 160 -11.67 25.63 8.83
N LYS A 161 -10.87 26.68 9.08
CA LYS A 161 -10.07 27.37 8.05
C LYS A 161 -9.18 26.41 7.25
N PHE A 162 -8.61 25.39 7.93
CA PHE A 162 -7.79 24.37 7.29
C PHE A 162 -8.64 23.38 6.49
N GLN A 163 -9.76 22.93 7.06
CA GLN A 163 -10.68 22.02 6.40
C GLN A 163 -11.21 22.63 5.08
N GLU A 164 -11.70 23.87 5.13
CA GLU A 164 -12.19 24.61 3.97
C GLU A 164 -11.09 24.85 2.93
N GLY A 165 -9.88 25.21 3.38
CA GLY A 165 -8.73 25.40 2.49
C GLY A 165 -8.34 24.13 1.75
N PHE A 166 -8.33 22.99 2.46
CA PHE A 166 -8.04 21.69 1.87
C PHE A 166 -9.18 21.20 0.95
N GLU A 167 -10.45 21.36 1.34
CA GLU A 167 -11.59 21.02 0.48
C GLU A 167 -11.57 21.82 -0.82
N LYS A 168 -11.27 23.11 -0.74
CA LYS A 168 -11.11 23.97 -1.93
C LYS A 168 -9.99 23.46 -2.83
N TYR A 169 -8.85 23.09 -2.25
CA TYR A 169 -7.72 22.50 -2.99
C TYR A 169 -8.10 21.16 -3.64
N ARG A 170 -8.77 20.27 -2.90
CA ARG A 170 -9.26 18.97 -3.38
C ARG A 170 -10.22 19.13 -4.55
N LYS A 171 -11.21 20.02 -4.43
CA LYS A 171 -12.17 20.34 -5.52
C LYS A 171 -11.43 20.83 -6.76
N MET A 172 -10.53 21.79 -6.61
CA MET A 172 -9.73 22.32 -7.72
C MET A 172 -8.92 21.23 -8.42
N TYR A 173 -8.30 20.32 -7.65
CA TYR A 173 -7.53 19.20 -8.20
C TYR A 173 -8.40 18.27 -9.04
N TYR A 174 -9.55 17.82 -8.52
CA TYR A 174 -10.43 16.90 -9.25
C TYR A 174 -11.10 17.56 -10.46
N THR A 175 -11.50 18.84 -10.36
CA THR A 175 -11.98 19.60 -11.53
C THR A 175 -10.95 19.61 -12.64
N LYS A 176 -9.68 19.91 -12.31
CA LYS A 176 -8.59 19.94 -13.30
C LYS A 176 -8.27 18.55 -13.85
N LYS A 177 -8.37 17.50 -13.04
CA LYS A 177 -8.18 16.11 -13.47
C LYS A 177 -9.27 15.69 -14.47
N ASN A 178 -10.53 16.03 -14.21
CA ASN A 178 -11.65 15.71 -15.08
C ASN A 178 -11.59 16.50 -16.40
N GLN A 179 -11.21 17.78 -16.36
CA GLN A 179 -10.98 18.58 -17.58
C GLN A 179 -9.92 17.94 -18.48
N ARG A 180 -8.77 17.56 -17.92
CA ARG A 180 -7.70 16.88 -18.66
C ARG A 180 -8.08 15.52 -19.21
N ALA A 181 -9.04 14.82 -18.59
CA ALA A 181 -9.55 13.55 -19.11
C ALA A 181 -10.43 13.80 -20.34
N LYS A 182 -11.36 14.76 -20.24
CA LYS A 182 -12.22 15.18 -21.36
C LYS A 182 -11.41 15.69 -22.55
N GLU A 183 -10.40 16.52 -22.30
CA GLU A 183 -9.49 17.03 -23.34
C GLU A 183 -8.70 15.92 -24.06
N LYS A 184 -8.51 14.76 -23.41
CA LYS A 184 -7.85 13.61 -24.05
C LYS A 184 -8.84 12.81 -24.88
N GLU A 185 -10.04 12.56 -24.33
CA GLU A 185 -11.14 11.90 -25.05
C GLU A 185 -11.50 12.66 -26.33
N GLU A 186 -11.59 13.99 -26.26
CA GLU A 186 -11.86 14.87 -27.42
C GLU A 186 -10.73 14.88 -28.46
N LYS A 187 -9.49 14.51 -28.10
CA LYS A 187 -8.35 14.43 -29.04
C LYS A 187 -8.19 13.04 -29.66
N GLU A 188 -8.79 12.02 -29.05
CA GLU A 188 -8.77 10.63 -29.52
C GLU A 188 -9.97 10.31 -30.43
N THR A 189 -10.93 11.25 -30.57
CA THR A 189 -12.10 11.17 -31.46
C THR A 189 -11.85 11.98 -32.73
#